data_AF-A0A535FDQ2-F1
#
_entry.id   AF-A0A535FDQ2-F1
#
_cell.length_a   1.000
_cell.length_b   1.000
_cell.length_c   1.000
_cell.angle_alpha   90.00
_cell.angle_beta   90.00
_cell.angle_gamma   90.00
#
_symmetry.space_group_name_H-M   'P 1'
#
loop_
_entity.id
_entity.type
_entity.pdbx_description
1 polymer ?
#
loop_
_entity_poly.entity_id
_entity_poly.type
_entity_poly.pdbx_seq_one_letter_code
_entity_poly.pdbx_strand_id
1 'polypeptide(L)'
;MSDLNNIFNLINTALLLALMVGGFFAFRNGAVRTANEVQERVINALQAEVASLHQKISDLKVENIRLNQTINTIISALKARGLAITIDGDMVNIKDDRGHWTTTQIQEEM
;
A
#
# COMPACT_ATOMS: atom_id res chain seq x y z
N MET A 1 29.58 18.64 -66.05
CA MET A 1 29.06 19.49 -64.95
C MET A 1 27.69 19.04 -64.46
N SER A 2 26.86 18.45 -65.32
CA SER A 2 25.52 17.92 -64.99
C SER A 2 25.53 16.69 -64.08
N ASP A 3 26.50 15.78 -64.25
CA ASP A 3 26.55 14.52 -63.46
C ASP A 3 26.89 14.74 -61.99
N LEU A 4 27.73 15.73 -61.69
CA LEU A 4 28.10 16.07 -60.31
C LEU A 4 26.88 16.60 -59.54
N ASN A 5 26.07 17.46 -60.18
CA ASN A 5 24.84 17.97 -59.58
C ASN A 5 23.79 16.87 -59.36
N ASN A 6 23.69 15.90 -60.27
CA ASN A 6 22.79 14.77 -60.10
C ASN A 6 23.22 13.86 -58.93
N ILE A 7 24.52 13.62 -58.74
CA ILE A 7 25.03 12.84 -57.61
C ILE A 7 24.76 13.55 -56.28
N PHE A 8 25.02 14.86 -56.21
CA PHE A 8 24.72 15.66 -55.01
C PHE A 8 23.22 15.63 -54.67
N ASN A 9 22.36 15.74 -55.68
CA ASN A 9 20.91 15.69 -55.48
C ASN A 9 20.41 14.30 -55.04
N LEU A 10 21.00 13.22 -55.57
CA LEU A 10 20.71 11.85 -55.16
C LEU A 10 21.12 11.59 -53.70
N ILE A 11 22.30 12.07 -53.28
CA ILE A 11 22.76 11.93 -51.90
C ILE A 11 21.87 12.74 -50.96
N ASN A 12 21.50 13.97 -51.34
CA ASN A 12 20.63 14.82 -50.52
C ASN A 12 19.24 14.20 -50.32
N THR A 13 18.65 13.65 -51.38
CA THR A 13 17.34 12.97 -51.31
C THR A 13 17.42 11.68 -50.49
N ALA A 14 18.49 10.89 -50.63
CA ALA A 14 18.71 9.70 -49.82
C ALA A 14 18.89 10.04 -48.32
N LEU A 15 19.61 11.13 -48.02
CA LEU A 15 19.82 11.59 -46.64
C LEU A 15 18.50 12.06 -46.00
N LEU A 16 17.67 12.80 -46.73
CA LEU A 16 16.35 13.23 -46.25
C LEU A 16 15.44 12.04 -45.97
N LEU A 17 15.42 11.03 -46.85
CA LEU A 17 14.67 9.79 -46.63
C LEU A 17 15.19 9.02 -45.41
N ALA A 18 16.51 8.91 -45.26
CA ALA A 18 17.13 8.25 -44.12
C ALA A 18 16.84 8.98 -42.80
N LEU A 19 16.84 10.31 -42.78
CA LEU A 19 16.47 11.11 -41.62
C LEU A 19 14.99 10.99 -41.27
N MET A 20 14.12 10.92 -42.28
CA MET A 20 12.68 10.77 -42.06
C MET A 20 12.34 9.39 -41.47
N VAL A 21 12.88 8.32 -42.07
CA VAL A 21 12.66 6.94 -41.60
C VAL A 21 13.39 6.68 -40.28
N GLY A 22 14.65 7.10 -40.18
CA GLY A 22 15.48 6.96 -38.99
C GLY A 22 14.93 7.77 -37.82
N GLY A 23 14.50 9.02 -38.06
CA GLY A 23 13.86 9.86 -37.06
C GLY A 23 12.54 9.29 -36.56
N PHE A 24 11.70 8.76 -37.46
CA PHE A 24 10.45 8.10 -37.08
C PHE A 24 10.68 6.86 -36.21
N PHE A 25 11.64 6.00 -36.58
CA PHE A 25 11.99 4.82 -35.79
C PHE A 25 12.62 5.18 -34.45
N ALA A 26 13.51 6.17 -34.42
CA ALA A 26 14.16 6.63 -33.19
C ALA A 26 13.14 7.23 -32.21
N PHE A 27 12.20 8.04 -32.70
CA PHE A 27 11.15 8.63 -31.89
C PHE A 27 10.19 7.57 -31.33
N ARG A 28 9.78 6.62 -32.17
CA ARG A 28 8.88 5.53 -31.75
C ARG A 28 9.54 4.59 -30.73
N ASN A 29 10.79 4.20 -30.95
CA ASN A 29 11.50 3.33 -30.01
C ASN A 29 11.86 4.04 -28.70
N GLY A 30 12.19 5.33 -28.76
CA GLY A 30 12.43 6.15 -27.57
C GLY A 30 11.18 6.30 -26.69
N ALA A 31 10.04 6.63 -27.30
CA ALA A 31 8.77 6.82 -26.59
C ALA A 31 8.20 5.51 -26.01
N VAL A 32 8.38 4.38 -26.69
CA VAL A 32 7.93 3.06 -26.20
C VAL A 32 8.77 2.60 -24.99
N ARG A 33 10.08 2.85 -25.00
CA ARG A 33 10.94 2.50 -23.86
C ARG A 33 10.62 3.33 -22.61
N THR A 34 10.39 4.63 -22.76
CA THR A 34 10.06 5.50 -21.62
C THR A 34 8.69 5.19 -21.04
N ALA A 35 7.70 4.84 -21.86
CA ALA A 35 6.38 4.46 -21.38
C ALA A 35 6.40 3.16 -20.55
N ASN A 36 7.14 2.14 -20.99
CA ASN A 36 7.26 0.88 -20.26
C ASN A 36 7.96 1.06 -18.91
N GLU A 37 9.07 1.81 -18.86
CA GLU A 37 9.80 2.03 -17.60
C GLU A 37 8.98 2.79 -16.56
N VAL A 38 8.16 3.77 -17.00
CA VAL A 38 7.29 4.52 -16.09
C VAL A 38 6.17 3.64 -15.54
N GLN A 39 5.55 2.81 -16.38
CA GLN A 39 4.50 1.88 -15.94
C GLN A 39 5.02 0.87 -14.93
N GLU A 40 6.20 0.28 -15.18
CA GLU A 40 6.79 -0.72 -14.29
C GLU A 40 7.12 -0.14 -12.90
N ARG A 41 7.63 1.10 -12.86
CA ARG A 41 7.90 1.79 -11.58
C ARG A 41 6.63 2.05 -10.77
N VAL A 42 5.55 2.47 -11.42
CA VAL A 42 4.26 2.73 -10.75
C VAL A 42 3.66 1.44 -10.21
N ILE A 43 3.68 0.36 -11.00
CA ILE A 43 3.19 -0.96 -10.57
C ILE A 43 3.98 -1.45 -9.35
N ASN A 44 5.31 -1.34 -9.40
CA ASN A 44 6.17 -1.74 -8.29
C ASN A 44 5.92 -0.90 -7.02
N ALA A 45 5.69 0.41 -7.16
CA ALA A 45 5.37 1.29 -6.03
C ALA A 45 4.03 0.92 -5.38
N LEU A 46 2.99 0.71 -6.20
CA LEU A 46 1.67 0.27 -5.72
C LEU A 46 1.74 -1.10 -5.03
N GLN A 47 2.48 -2.04 -5.60
CA GLN A 47 2.64 -3.37 -5.03
C GLN A 47 3.36 -3.32 -3.66
N ALA A 48 4.38 -2.46 -3.53
CA ALA A 48 5.07 -2.22 -2.26
C ALA A 48 4.16 -1.57 -1.22
N GLU A 49 3.31 -0.62 -1.61
CA GLU A 49 2.34 0.02 -0.71
C GLU A 49 1.29 -0.97 -0.22
N VAL A 50 0.74 -1.80 -1.11
CA VAL A 50 -0.20 -2.87 -0.77
C VAL A 50 0.44 -3.86 0.21
N ALA A 51 1.69 -4.28 -0.04
CA ALA A 51 2.40 -5.17 0.87
C ALA A 51 2.60 -4.54 2.26
N SER A 52 2.97 -3.25 2.32
CA SER A 52 3.12 -2.50 3.56
C SER A 52 1.80 -2.41 4.34
N LEU A 53 0.69 -2.12 3.66
CA LEU A 53 -0.64 -2.08 4.28
C LEU A 53 -1.05 -3.45 4.82
N HIS A 54 -0.82 -4.52 4.07
CA HIS A 54 -1.08 -5.88 4.53
C HIS A 54 -0.28 -6.24 5.79
N GLN A 55 1.00 -5.85 5.84
CA GLN A 55 1.84 -6.07 7.01
C GLN A 55 1.28 -5.33 8.23
N LYS A 56 0.93 -4.05 8.09
CA LYS A 56 0.32 -3.26 9.19
C LYS A 56 -0.98 -3.89 9.70
N ILE A 57 -1.85 -4.36 8.80
CA ILE A 57 -3.09 -5.05 9.19
C ILE A 57 -2.78 -6.34 9.95
N SER A 58 -1.76 -7.09 9.53
CA SER A 58 -1.33 -8.30 10.22
C SER A 58 -0.82 -7.98 11.63
N ASP A 59 0.04 -6.97 11.77
CA ASP A 59 0.60 -6.56 13.05
C ASP A 59 -0.50 -6.08 14.00
N LEU A 60 -1.44 -5.26 13.52
CA LEU A 60 -2.59 -4.80 14.29
C LEU A 60 -3.51 -5.95 14.72
N LYS A 61 -3.70 -6.97 13.88
CA LYS A 61 -4.46 -8.18 14.25
C LYS A 61 -3.77 -8.96 15.37
N VAL A 62 -2.46 -9.14 15.28
CA VAL A 62 -1.68 -9.83 16.31
C VAL A 62 -1.74 -9.06 17.63
N GLU A 63 -1.60 -7.74 17.58
CA GLU A 63 -1.73 -6.87 18.75
C GLU A 63 -3.12 -6.94 19.36
N ASN A 64 -4.18 -6.91 18.55
CA ASN A 64 -5.55 -7.05 19.03
C ASN A 64 -5.79 -8.42 19.71
N ILE A 65 -5.25 -9.51 19.15
CA ILE A 65 -5.31 -10.84 19.78
C ILE A 65 -4.59 -10.82 21.13
N ARG A 66 -3.40 -10.23 21.18
CA ARG A 66 -2.62 -10.11 22.43
C ARG A 66 -3.37 -9.29 23.47
N LEU A 67 -3.96 -8.17 23.08
CA LEU A 67 -4.75 -7.31 23.98
C LEU A 67 -5.96 -8.08 24.53
N ASN A 68 -6.69 -8.80 23.68
CA ASN A 68 -7.80 -9.66 24.11
C ASN A 68 -7.35 -10.75 25.09
N GLN A 69 -6.19 -11.37 24.88
CA GLN A 69 -5.63 -12.35 25.81
C GLN A 69 -5.28 -11.72 27.16
N THR A 70 -4.69 -10.52 27.17
CA THR A 70 -4.41 -9.77 28.40
C THR A 70 -5.70 -9.42 29.14
N ILE A 71 -6.72 -8.90 28.44
CA ILE A 71 -8.03 -8.60 29.02
C ILE A 71 -8.66 -9.86 29.62
N ASN A 72 -8.67 -10.98 28.89
CA ASN A 72 -9.21 -12.25 29.39
C ASN A 72 -8.45 -12.75 30.63
N THR A 73 -7.15 -12.53 30.69
CA THR A 73 -6.33 -12.88 31.87
C THR A 73 -6.72 -12.02 33.06
N ILE A 74 -6.92 -10.71 32.86
CA ILE A 74 -7.39 -9.78 33.90
C ILE A 74 -8.79 -10.17 34.40
N ILE A 75 -9.73 -10.42 33.49
CA ILE A 75 -11.09 -10.88 33.83
C ILE A 75 -11.02 -12.17 34.65
N SER A 76 -10.18 -13.13 34.23
CA SER A 76 -10.04 -14.41 34.93
C SER A 76 -9.44 -14.24 36.33
N ALA A 77 -8.44 -13.37 36.48
CA ALA A 77 -7.83 -13.06 37.77
C ALA A 77 -8.81 -12.34 38.72
N LEU A 78 -9.64 -11.45 38.19
CA LEU A 78 -10.65 -10.72 38.98
C LEU A 78 -11.83 -11.62 39.35
N LYS A 79 -12.25 -12.52 38.45
CA LYS A 79 -13.25 -13.55 38.73
C LYS A 79 -12.82 -14.49 39.83
N ALA A 80 -11.54 -14.88 39.88
CA ALA A 80 -10.98 -15.66 40.98
C ALA A 80 -11.06 -14.96 42.35
N ARG A 81 -11.21 -13.63 42.37
CA ARG A 81 -11.40 -12.80 43.57
C ARG A 81 -12.87 -12.50 43.89
N GLY A 82 -13.82 -13.12 43.18
CA GLY A 82 -15.26 -12.91 43.40
C GLY A 82 -15.89 -11.75 42.62
N LEU A 83 -15.13 -11.11 41.72
CA LEU A 83 -15.60 -10.02 40.87
C LEU A 83 -15.87 -10.54 39.45
N ALA A 84 -17.13 -10.61 39.04
CA ALA A 84 -17.49 -11.00 37.69
C ALA A 84 -17.55 -9.75 36.78
N ILE A 85 -16.72 -9.74 35.73
CA ILE A 85 -16.59 -8.59 34.82
C ILE A 85 -17.06 -9.01 33.43
N THR A 86 -17.94 -8.19 32.84
CA THR A 86 -18.39 -8.32 31.46
C THR A 86 -18.02 -7.05 30.72
N ILE A 87 -17.36 -7.19 29.56
CA ILE A 87 -16.99 -6.07 28.68
C ILE A 87 -17.85 -6.20 27.42
N ASP A 88 -18.66 -5.19 27.15
CA ASP A 88 -19.52 -5.09 25.97
C ASP A 88 -19.22 -3.77 25.24
N GLY A 89 -18.45 -3.86 24.15
CA GLY A 89 -17.90 -2.70 23.47
C GLY A 89 -17.10 -1.81 24.44
N ASP A 90 -17.58 -0.58 24.62
CA ASP A 90 -16.95 0.42 25.48
C ASP A 90 -17.49 0.41 26.92
N MET A 91 -18.39 -0.52 27.27
CA MET A 91 -18.95 -0.62 28.61
C MET A 91 -18.36 -1.80 29.38
N VAL A 92 -17.86 -1.53 30.57
CA VAL A 92 -17.41 -2.53 31.54
C VAL A 92 -18.42 -2.61 32.67
N ASN A 93 -18.99 -3.80 32.87
CA ASN A 93 -19.91 -4.07 33.96
C ASN A 93 -19.26 -5.00 34.99
N ILE A 94 -19.16 -4.54 36.23
CA ILE A 94 -18.51 -5.26 37.33
C ILE A 94 -19.61 -5.67 38.32
N LYS A 95 -19.69 -6.98 38.60
CA LYS A 95 -20.57 -7.57 39.60
C LYS A 95 -19.75 -8.09 40.77
N ASP A 96 -20.04 -7.58 41.96
CA ASP A 96 -19.49 -8.09 43.22
C ASP A 96 -20.31 -9.29 43.73
N ASP A 97 -19.70 -10.16 44.54
CA ASP A 97 -20.32 -11.35 45.14
C ASP A 97 -21.50 -10.99 46.05
N ARG A 98 -21.54 -9.72 46.51
CA ARG A 98 -22.64 -9.11 47.27
C ARG A 98 -23.85 -8.71 46.41
N GLY A 99 -23.80 -8.92 45.10
CA GLY A 99 -24.88 -8.60 44.16
C GLY A 99 -24.92 -7.15 43.67
N HIS A 100 -23.93 -6.33 44.04
CA HIS A 100 -23.79 -4.96 43.53
C HIS A 100 -23.24 -4.97 42.11
N TRP A 101 -23.82 -4.12 41.26
CA TRP A 101 -23.39 -3.91 39.88
C TRP A 101 -22.84 -2.50 39.73
N THR A 102 -21.72 -2.36 39.03
CA THR A 102 -21.11 -1.07 38.68
C THR A 102 -20.78 -1.08 37.20
N THR A 103 -21.43 -0.20 36.45
CA THR A 103 -21.15 0.00 35.02
C THR A 103 -20.24 1.20 34.86
N THR A 104 -19.17 1.06 34.09
CA THR A 104 -18.23 2.13 33.76
C THR A 104 -17.95 2.11 32.28
N GLN A 105 -17.83 3.29 31.67
CA GLN A 105 -17.48 3.44 30.26
C GLN A 105 -15.97 3.60 30.12
N ILE A 106 -15.38 2.90 29.15
CA ILE A 106 -13.99 3.07 28.74
C ILE A 106 -13.88 4.45 28.10
N GLN A 107 -13.16 5.36 28.74
CA GLN A 107 -12.84 6.68 28.16
C GLN A 107 -11.55 6.55 27.37
N GLU A 108 -11.62 6.92 26.09
CA GLU A 108 -10.44 7.10 25.25
C GLU A 108 -9.80 8.44 25.65
N GLU A 109 -8.65 8.42 26.34
CA GLU A 109 -7.86 9.64 26.55
C GLU A 109 -7.27 10.06 25.19
N MET A 110 -7.74 11.21 24.66
CA MET A 110 -7.22 11.85 23.46
C MET A 110 -5.94 12.63 23.72
#